data_AF-A0A965IBW2-F1
#
_entry.id   AF-A0A965IBW2-F1
#
_cell.length_a   1.000
_cell.length_b   1.000
_cell.length_c   1.000
_cell.angle_alpha   90.00
_cell.angle_beta   90.00
_cell.angle_gamma   90.00
#
_symmetry.space_group_name_H-M   'P 1'
#
loop_
_entity.id
_entity.type
_entity.pdbx_description
1 polymer ?
#
loop_
_entity_poly.entity_id
_entity_poly.type
_entity_poly.pdbx_seq_one_letter_code
_entity_poly.pdbx_strand_id
1 'polypeptide(L)'
;MAQAKVLTEKDVRRVLLYIAAHKHPTRNRAMFLMTTNCGMRVGEVAALRLCDVLTKEGKICESVYLKPEQTKGSKGRTVILSERIQSEVHGYLCSRFKLKDLLAVTMTDTTRALFTNQKNPHRGFSANTLAQF
;
A
#
# COMPACT_ATOMS: atom_id res chain seq x y z
N MET A 1 -15.72 -13.10 -22.24
CA MET A 1 -14.80 -12.05 -21.72
C MET A 1 -13.41 -12.33 -22.28
N ALA A 2 -12.75 -11.34 -22.89
CA ALA A 2 -11.36 -11.51 -23.31
C ALA A 2 -10.45 -11.72 -22.08
N GLN A 3 -9.41 -12.54 -22.21
CA GLN A 3 -8.46 -12.78 -21.11
C GLN A 3 -7.75 -11.47 -20.76
N ALA A 4 -7.66 -11.17 -19.46
CA ALA A 4 -6.90 -10.02 -18.99
C ALA A 4 -5.40 -10.21 -19.28
N LYS A 5 -4.73 -9.14 -19.74
CA LYS A 5 -3.30 -9.17 -20.00
C LYS A 5 -2.53 -9.46 -18.70
N VAL A 6 -1.70 -10.50 -18.72
CA VAL A 6 -0.71 -10.74 -17.66
C VAL A 6 0.47 -9.80 -17.88
N LEU A 7 0.82 -9.01 -16.88
CA LEU A 7 1.92 -8.05 -16.99
C LEU A 7 3.26 -8.77 -17.05
N THR A 8 4.05 -8.46 -18.07
CA THR A 8 5.46 -8.88 -18.15
C THR A 8 6.33 -7.95 -17.32
N GLU A 9 7.58 -8.35 -17.03
CA GLU A 9 8.53 -7.45 -16.36
C GLU A 9 8.73 -6.13 -17.11
N LYS A 10 8.70 -6.16 -18.45
CA LYS A 10 8.81 -4.95 -19.28
C LYS A 10 7.61 -4.03 -19.08
N ASP A 11 6.41 -4.60 -18.97
CA ASP A 11 5.20 -3.82 -18.68
C ASP A 11 5.26 -3.21 -17.27
N VAL A 12 5.67 -3.98 -16.26
CA VAL A 12 5.85 -3.50 -14.88
C VAL A 12 6.85 -2.33 -14.85
N ARG A 13 8.00 -2.46 -15.52
CA ARG A 13 8.99 -1.37 -15.60
C ARG A 13 8.41 -0.12 -16.27
N ARG A 14 7.65 -0.27 -17.36
CA ARG A 14 6.99 0.86 -18.04
C ARG A 14 6.00 1.57 -17.11
N VAL A 15 5.20 0.82 -16.34
CA VAL A 15 4.27 1.40 -15.36
C VAL A 15 5.02 2.12 -14.25
N LEU A 16 6.11 1.54 -13.73
CA LEU A 16 6.92 2.18 -12.69
C LEU A 16 7.59 3.48 -13.17
N LEU A 17 8.05 3.54 -14.43
CA LEU A 17 8.57 4.77 -15.04
C LEU A 17 7.47 5.82 -15.20
N TYR A 18 6.28 5.41 -15.65
CA TYR A 18 5.13 6.30 -15.71
C TYR A 18 4.79 6.86 -14.33
N ILE A 19 4.69 6.02 -13.30
CA ILE A 19 4.42 6.44 -11.91
C ILE A 19 5.47 7.45 -11.43
N ALA A 20 6.75 7.22 -11.72
CA ALA A 20 7.85 8.09 -11.29
C ALA A 20 7.75 9.51 -11.89
N ALA A 21 7.21 9.65 -13.10
CA ALA A 21 7.04 10.93 -13.78
C ALA A 21 5.78 11.72 -13.34
N HIS A 22 4.92 11.14 -12.50
CA HIS A 22 3.63 11.71 -12.13
C HIS A 22 3.53 12.07 -10.64
N LYS A 23 2.43 12.73 -10.27
CA LYS A 23 2.16 13.14 -8.88
C LYS A 23 2.03 11.91 -7.97
N HIS A 24 2.50 12.05 -6.74
CA HIS A 24 2.48 11.02 -5.69
C HIS A 24 3.24 9.73 -6.08
N PRO A 25 4.48 9.83 -6.59
CA PRO A 25 5.20 8.70 -7.17
C PRO A 25 5.46 7.59 -6.14
N THR A 26 5.88 7.95 -4.92
CA THR A 26 6.16 6.97 -3.84
C THR A 26 4.90 6.22 -3.40
N ARG A 27 3.79 6.94 -3.22
CA ARG A 27 2.48 6.37 -2.86
C ARG A 27 1.99 5.40 -3.92
N ASN A 28 1.91 5.86 -5.17
CA ASN A 28 1.37 5.07 -6.28
C ASN A 28 2.25 3.85 -6.58
N ARG A 29 3.57 3.99 -6.44
CA ARG A 29 4.51 2.90 -6.59
C ARG A 29 4.31 1.82 -5.54
N ALA A 30 4.21 2.18 -4.26
CA ALA A 30 3.94 1.24 -3.17
C ALA A 30 2.60 0.51 -3.38
N MET A 31 1.54 1.25 -3.76
CA MET A 31 0.22 0.67 -4.05
C MET A 31 0.29 -0.34 -5.20
N PHE A 32 0.90 0.02 -6.33
CA PHE A 32 1.04 -0.85 -7.49
C PHE A 32 1.83 -2.12 -7.15
N LEU A 33 2.99 -1.98 -6.51
CA LEU A 33 3.83 -3.12 -6.16
C LEU A 33 3.16 -4.06 -5.15
N MET A 34 2.35 -3.57 -4.22
CA MET A 34 1.58 -4.46 -3.34
C MET A 34 0.53 -5.28 -4.09
N THR A 35 -0.05 -4.75 -5.17
CA THR A 35 -0.96 -5.55 -6.02
C THR A 35 -0.22 -6.59 -6.85
N THR A 36 0.93 -6.23 -7.44
CA THR A 36 1.64 -7.11 -8.38
C THR A 36 2.56 -8.11 -7.70
N ASN A 37 3.21 -7.75 -6.58
CA ASN A 37 4.22 -8.57 -5.92
C ASN A 37 3.67 -9.30 -4.69
N CYS A 38 2.70 -8.73 -3.99
CA CYS A 38 2.07 -9.38 -2.83
C CYS A 38 0.72 -10.03 -3.18
N GLY A 39 0.23 -9.87 -4.41
CA GLY A 39 -1.03 -10.46 -4.87
C GLY A 39 -2.25 -9.93 -4.12
N MET A 40 -2.15 -8.72 -3.56
CA MET A 40 -3.25 -8.09 -2.85
C MET A 40 -4.29 -7.54 -3.83
N ARG A 41 -5.57 -7.70 -3.50
CA ARG A 41 -6.65 -7.07 -4.26
C ARG A 41 -6.70 -5.57 -3.96
N VAL A 42 -7.20 -4.81 -4.92
CA VAL A 42 -7.33 -3.35 -4.82
C VAL A 42 -8.08 -2.90 -3.56
N GLY A 43 -9.13 -3.63 -3.16
CA GLY A 43 -9.90 -3.33 -1.94
C GLY A 43 -9.13 -3.63 -0.65
N GLU A 44 -8.30 -4.67 -0.65
CA GLU A 44 -7.45 -5.02 0.48
C GLU A 44 -6.38 -3.93 0.69
N VAL A 45 -5.74 -3.49 -0.40
CA VAL A 45 -4.77 -2.37 -0.39
C VAL A 45 -5.41 -1.07 0.10
N ALA A 46 -6.64 -0.77 -0.36
CA ALA A 46 -7.38 0.42 0.06
C ALA A 46 -7.74 0.42 1.55
N ALA A 47 -7.96 -0.76 2.14
CA ALA A 47 -8.40 -0.94 3.52
C ALA A 47 -7.25 -1.00 4.54
N LEU A 48 -5.98 -1.03 4.09
CA LEU A 48 -4.82 -1.05 4.99
C LEU A 48 -4.73 0.22 5.83
N ARG A 49 -4.38 0.05 7.11
CA ARG A 49 -4.09 1.13 8.06
C ARG A 49 -2.62 1.13 8.45
N LEU A 50 -2.14 2.20 9.07
CA LEU A 50 -0.75 2.26 9.53
C LEU A 50 -0.45 1.14 10.53
N CYS A 51 -1.35 0.89 11.48
CA CYS A 51 -1.21 -0.18 12.46
C CYS A 51 -1.13 -1.59 11.87
N ASP A 52 -1.61 -1.78 10.63
CA ASP A 52 -1.59 -3.10 9.98
C ASP A 52 -0.21 -3.39 9.37
N VAL A 53 0.61 -2.35 9.13
CA VAL A 53 1.91 -2.46 8.43
C VAL A 53 3.11 -1.95 9.23
N LEU A 54 2.89 -1.27 10.35
CA LEU A 54 3.94 -0.63 11.16
C LEU A 54 4.02 -1.30 12.54
N THR A 55 5.22 -1.73 12.92
CA THR A 55 5.51 -2.26 14.26
C THR A 55 5.64 -1.12 15.28
N LYS A 56 5.66 -1.45 16.58
CA LYS A 56 5.80 -0.46 17.66
C LYS A 56 7.16 0.24 17.65
N GLU A 57 8.17 -0.44 17.11
CA GLU A 57 9.54 0.05 16.96
C GLU A 57 9.73 0.94 15.72
N GLY A 58 8.66 1.22 14.96
CA GLY A 58 8.72 2.04 13.76
C GLY A 58 9.32 1.31 12.54
N LYS A 59 9.24 -0.03 12.51
CA LYS A 59 9.65 -0.84 11.35
C LYS A 59 8.42 -1.31 10.57
N ILE A 60 8.61 -1.65 9.29
CA ILE A 60 7.54 -2.28 8.51
C ILE A 60 7.43 -3.75 8.90
N CYS A 61 6.21 -4.24 9.08
CA CYS A 61 5.97 -5.64 9.41
C CYS A 61 6.41 -6.57 8.26
N GLU A 62 6.93 -7.75 8.60
CA GLU A 62 7.23 -8.81 7.62
C GLU A 62 5.97 -9.44 7.02
N SER A 63 4.86 -9.36 7.74
CA SER A 63 3.57 -9.83 7.27
C SER A 63 2.43 -8.94 7.76
N VAL A 64 1.35 -8.93 6.98
CA VAL A 64 0.13 -8.18 7.26
C VAL A 64 -1.02 -9.17 7.34
N TYR A 65 -1.73 -9.15 8.46
CA TYR A 65 -2.98 -9.89 8.59
C TYR A 65 -4.14 -9.03 8.09
N LEU A 66 -4.74 -9.44 6.98
CA LEU A 66 -5.97 -8.86 6.45
C LEU A 66 -7.15 -9.47 7.19
N LYS A 67 -7.92 -8.63 7.87
CA LYS A 67 -9.11 -9.04 8.61
C LYS A 67 -10.24 -9.44 7.64
N PRO A 68 -11.20 -10.27 8.08
CA PRO A 68 -12.36 -10.65 7.28
C PRO A 68 -13.05 -9.47 6.57
N GLU A 69 -13.23 -8.34 7.27
CA GLU A 69 -13.93 -7.15 6.75
C GLU A 69 -13.14 -6.45 5.62
N GLN A 70 -11.84 -6.68 5.53
CA GLN A 70 -10.96 -6.13 4.49
C GLN A 70 -10.92 -7.01 3.23
N THR A 71 -11.46 -8.23 3.31
CA THR A 71 -11.33 -9.25 2.25
C THR A 71 -12.68 -9.55 1.61
N LYS A 72 -12.64 -9.95 0.33
CA LYS A 72 -13.84 -10.46 -0.34
C LYS A 72 -14.23 -11.82 0.27
N GLY A 73 -15.49 -11.95 0.67
CA GLY A 73 -16.04 -13.20 1.22
C GLY A 73 -15.78 -13.41 2.72
N SER A 74 -15.36 -12.37 3.44
CA SER A 74 -15.24 -12.37 4.90
C SER A 74 -14.31 -13.46 5.45
N LYS A 75 -13.19 -13.70 4.79
CA LYS A 75 -12.15 -14.66 5.22
C LYS A 75 -10.81 -13.97 5.33
N GLY A 76 -10.33 -13.80 6.56
CA GLY A 76 -9.03 -13.21 6.82
C GLY A 76 -7.90 -14.02 6.20
N ARG A 77 -6.81 -13.34 5.83
CA ARG A 77 -5.61 -13.99 5.29
C ARG A 77 -4.36 -13.19 5.65
N THR A 78 -3.24 -13.88 5.76
CA THR A 78 -1.94 -13.24 5.94
C THR A 78 -1.27 -13.03 4.59
N VAL A 79 -0.65 -11.86 4.41
CA VAL A 79 0.16 -11.51 3.25
C VAL A 79 1.58 -11.26 3.73
N ILE A 80 2.56 -11.94 3.15
CA ILE A 80 3.97 -11.75 3.47
C ILE A 80 4.50 -10.58 2.62
N LEU A 81 5.21 -9.66 3.26
CA LEU A 81 5.86 -8.53 2.62
C LEU A 81 7.35 -8.86 2.44
N SER A 82 7.79 -8.99 1.19
CA SER A 82 9.23 -9.12 0.92
C SER A 82 9.99 -7.86 1.31
N GLU A 83 11.29 -7.96 1.57
CA GLU A 83 12.16 -6.83 1.94
C GLU A 83 12.05 -5.66 0.94
N ARG A 84 11.88 -5.97 -0.34
CA ARG A 84 11.63 -4.98 -1.39
C ARG A 84 10.35 -4.20 -1.11
N ILE A 85 9.25 -4.88 -0.80
CA ILE A 85 7.96 -4.22 -0.54
C ILE A 85 8.00 -3.46 0.77
N GLN A 86 8.65 -4.01 1.80
CA GLN A 86 8.88 -3.29 3.05
C GLN A 86 9.62 -1.98 2.80
N SER A 87 10.67 -2.00 1.97
CA SER A 87 11.44 -0.81 1.60
C SER A 87 10.60 0.23 0.85
N GLU A 88 9.71 -0.20 -0.05
CA GLU A 88 8.83 0.70 -0.80
C GLU A 88 7.76 1.34 0.10
N VAL A 89 7.17 0.56 1.02
CA VAL A 89 6.21 1.08 2.02
C VAL A 89 6.91 2.03 2.99
N HIS A 90 8.11 1.69 3.46
CA HIS A 90 8.93 2.54 4.31
C HIS A 90 9.25 3.88 3.61
N GLY A 91 9.77 3.83 2.38
CA GLY A 91 10.08 5.03 1.60
C GLY A 91 8.86 5.93 1.36
N TYR A 92 7.69 5.33 1.11
CA TYR A 92 6.43 6.07 1.04
C TYR A 92 6.08 6.74 2.38
N LEU A 93 6.16 6.03 3.50
CA LEU A 93 5.80 6.59 4.81
C LEU A 93 6.77 7.71 5.24
N CYS A 94 8.07 7.55 5.02
CA CYS A 94 9.07 8.60 5.22
C CYS A 94 8.76 9.83 4.37
N SER A 95 8.43 9.64 3.08
CA SER A 95 8.04 10.73 2.18
C SER A 95 6.75 11.42 2.62
N ARG A 96 5.73 10.66 3.04
CA ARG A 96 4.43 11.16 3.51
C ARG A 96 4.57 12.01 4.77
N PHE A 97 5.34 11.53 5.75
CA PHE A 97 5.49 12.19 7.05
C PHE A 97 6.69 13.14 7.12
N LYS A 98 7.52 13.19 6.06
CA LYS A 98 8.77 13.96 6.01
C LYS A 98 9.72 13.61 7.15
N LEU A 99 9.87 12.32 7.41
CA LEU A 99 10.70 11.77 8.49
C LEU A 99 11.79 10.85 7.92
N LYS A 100 12.87 10.66 8.70
CA LYS A 100 13.94 9.70 8.39
C LYS A 100 13.62 8.29 8.88
N ASP A 101 13.02 8.19 10.06
CA ASP A 101 12.50 6.96 10.65
C ASP A 101 11.00 7.10 10.95
N LEU A 102 10.35 5.99 11.27
CA LEU A 102 8.90 5.95 11.49
C LEU A 102 8.52 5.84 12.97
N LEU A 103 9.47 5.99 13.90
CA LEU A 103 9.18 5.86 15.33
C LEU A 103 8.21 6.95 15.79
N ALA A 104 8.36 8.18 15.30
CA ALA A 104 7.42 9.25 15.63
C ALA A 104 6.00 8.97 15.11
N VAL A 105 5.84 8.17 14.04
CA VAL A 105 4.53 7.80 13.50
C VAL A 105 3.78 6.86 14.44
N THR A 106 4.49 5.99 15.17
CA THR A 106 3.87 5.04 16.12
C THR A 106 3.26 5.74 17.33
N MET A 107 3.69 6.98 17.62
CA MET A 107 3.18 7.84 18.68
C MET A 107 1.94 8.64 18.25
N THR A 108 1.49 8.50 17.00
CA THR A 108 0.27 9.12 16.48
C THR A 108 -0.86 8.11 16.37
N ASP A 109 -2.06 8.57 16.01
CA ASP A 109 -3.15 7.65 15.70
C ASP A 109 -2.83 6.80 14.46
N THR A 110 -2.47 5.53 14.70
CA THR A 110 -2.10 4.53 13.69
C THR A 110 -3.32 3.83 13.07
N THR A 111 -4.54 4.14 13.50
CA THR A 111 -5.76 3.55 12.93
C THR A 111 -6.14 4.19 11.59
N ARG A 112 -5.55 5.34 11.25
CA ARG A 112 -5.74 6.03 9.97
C ARG A 112 -5.25 5.19 8.78
N ALA A 113 -5.84 5.46 7.62
CA ALA A 113 -5.51 4.76 6.38
C ALA A 113 -4.02 4.90 5.98
N LEU A 114 -3.46 3.79 5.50
CA LEU A 114 -2.10 3.72 4.96
C LEU A 114 -1.98 4.60 3.71
N PHE A 115 -2.93 4.51 2.78
CA PHE A 115 -2.99 5.34 1.58
C PHE A 115 -4.15 6.31 1.67
N THR A 116 -3.83 7.60 1.75
CA THR A 116 -4.84 8.66 1.90
C THR A 116 -5.08 9.40 0.60
N ASN A 117 -6.33 9.87 0.45
CA ASN A 117 -6.68 10.79 -0.62
C ASN A 117 -6.35 12.24 -0.21
N GLN A 118 -6.31 13.15 -1.17
CA GLN A 118 -5.94 14.55 -0.92
C GLN A 118 -7.02 15.32 -0.15
N LYS A 119 -8.27 14.86 -0.18
CA LYS A 119 -9.42 15.57 0.42
C LYS A 119 -9.49 15.37 1.94
N ASN A 120 -9.06 14.22 2.43
CA ASN A 120 -9.10 13.91 3.86
C ASN A 120 -7.91 13.01 4.27
N PRO A 121 -7.00 13.49 5.14
CA PRO A 121 -5.80 12.76 5.57
C PRO A 121 -6.07 11.62 6.57
N HIS A 122 -7.31 11.47 7.05
CA HIS A 122 -7.76 10.35 7.87
C HIS A 122 -8.47 9.28 7.02
N ARG A 123 -9.06 9.66 5.88
CA ARG A 123 -9.82 8.76 5.00
C ARG A 123 -8.93 8.17 3.90
N GLY A 124 -9.01 6.85 3.76
CA GLY A 124 -8.34 6.13 2.68
C GLY A 124 -8.97 6.33 1.31
N PHE A 125 -8.36 5.74 0.28
CA PHE A 125 -9.05 5.52 -0.98
C PHE A 125 -10.20 4.52 -0.79
N SER A 126 -11.26 4.66 -1.59
CA SER A 126 -12.19 3.54 -1.81
C SER A 126 -11.59 2.60 -2.85
N ALA A 127 -12.02 1.33 -2.89
CA ALA A 127 -11.60 0.40 -3.93
C ALA A 127 -11.84 0.96 -5.35
N ASN A 128 -12.97 1.62 -5.56
CA ASN A 128 -13.33 2.24 -6.84
C ASN A 128 -12.39 3.40 -7.19
N THR A 129 -12.14 4.28 -6.22
CA THR A 129 -11.24 5.42 -6.45
C THR A 129 -9.82 4.94 -6.69
N LEU A 130 -9.36 3.92 -5.97
CA LEU A 130 -8.02 3.36 -6.14
C LEU A 130 -7.83 2.74 -7.52
N ALA A 131 -8.85 2.09 -8.08
CA ALA A 131 -8.80 1.49 -9.41
C ALA A 131 -8.81 2.50 -10.57
N GLN A 132 -9.11 3.78 -10.30
CA GLN A 132 -9.20 4.84 -11.31
C GLN A 132 -7.92 5.69 -11.44
N PHE A 133 -6.98 5.55 -10.50
CA PHE A 133 -5.74 6.33 -10.44
C PHE A 133 -4.51 5.44 -10.61
#